data_AF-A0A382BLK9-F1
#
_entry.id   AF-A0A382BLK9-F1
#
_cell.length_a   1.000
_cell.length_b   1.000
_cell.length_c   1.000
_cell.angle_alpha   90.00
_cell.angle_beta   90.00
_cell.angle_gamma   90.00
#
_symmetry.space_group_name_H-M   'P 1'
#
loop_
_entity.id
_entity.type
_entity.pdbx_description
1 polymer ?
#
loop_
_entity_poly.entity_id
_entity_poly.type
_entity_poly.pdbx_seq_one_letter_code
_entity_poly.pdbx_strand_id
1 'polypeptide(L)'
;MYRLIPEAVVRPKDEQEVRSLLEYGRSSSTPITFRTAGTSLSGQSITTGIIAEVLYDWQKFKILENGDAIWCQPGVNGAVANKILAPYQRRIGPDPASINAARIGGIVSNNSSGMVCGTEFNAYHTLKDVEFILPNGNGYNTSKPGEKENFLQNEPDLAMGLLKIKTEIESNSSWIGKIREKYRIKNTIG
;
A
#
# COMPACT_ATOMS: atom_id res chain seq x y z
N MET A 1 6.37 13.65 -19.18
CA MET A 1 7.26 13.03 -18.19
C MET A 1 7.72 14.14 -17.25
N TYR A 2 7.40 14.07 -15.97
CA TYR A 2 7.84 15.06 -14.98
C TYR A 2 9.16 14.59 -14.35
N ARG A 3 10.10 15.52 -14.14
CA ARG A 3 11.38 15.25 -13.47
C ARG A 3 11.47 16.11 -12.23
N LEU A 4 11.46 15.47 -11.06
CA LEU A 4 11.82 16.09 -9.79
C LEU A 4 13.14 15.48 -9.33
N ILE A 5 14.06 16.31 -8.85
CA ILE A 5 15.34 15.87 -8.33
C ILE A 5 15.20 15.82 -6.81
N PRO A 6 15.27 14.64 -6.19
CA PRO A 6 15.19 14.53 -4.73
C PRO A 6 16.46 15.08 -4.09
N GLU A 7 16.33 15.64 -2.88
CA GLU A 7 17.45 16.00 -2.02
C GLU A 7 18.28 14.77 -1.62
N ALA A 8 17.62 13.63 -1.38
CA ALA A 8 18.28 12.37 -1.05
C ALA A 8 17.46 11.14 -1.42
N VAL A 9 18.15 10.00 -1.52
CA VAL A 9 17.54 8.67 -1.61
C VAL A 9 18.03 7.85 -0.43
N VAL A 10 17.10 7.36 0.39
CA VAL A 10 17.36 6.56 1.59
C VAL A 10 16.76 5.16 1.39
N ARG A 11 17.41 4.14 1.95
CA ARG A 11 16.97 2.74 1.91
C ARG A 11 16.81 2.23 3.34
N PRO A 12 15.69 2.54 4.02
CA PRO A 12 15.48 2.06 5.37
C PRO A 12 15.37 0.53 5.34
N LYS A 13 16.07 -0.15 6.24
CA LYS A 13 16.18 -1.61 6.26
C LYS A 13 15.11 -2.29 7.10
N ASP A 14 14.53 -1.56 8.04
CA ASP A 14 13.52 -2.06 8.97
C ASP A 14 12.58 -0.94 9.43
N GLU A 15 11.60 -1.31 10.25
CA GLU A 15 10.61 -0.38 10.78
C GLU A 15 11.21 0.72 11.65
N GLN A 16 12.32 0.45 12.35
CA GLN A 16 12.94 1.43 13.23
C GLN A 16 13.57 2.54 12.39
N GLU A 17 14.28 2.19 11.31
CA GLU A 17 14.82 3.16 10.36
C GLU A 17 13.70 3.93 9.64
N VAL A 18 12.55 3.30 9.36
CA VAL A 18 11.36 4.00 8.83
C VAL A 18 10.85 5.04 9.83
N ARG A 19 10.72 4.68 11.12
CA ARG A 19 10.26 5.62 12.17
C ARG A 19 11.22 6.79 12.33
N SER A 20 12.52 6.53 12.37
CA SER A 20 13.55 7.59 12.43
C SER A 20 13.52 8.50 11.21
N LEU A 21 13.27 7.96 10.01
CA LEU A 21 13.12 8.75 8.80
C LEU A 21 11.86 9.63 8.85
N LEU A 22 10.73 9.11 9.31
CA LEU A 22 9.48 9.88 9.46
C LEU A 22 9.63 10.99 10.52
N GLU A 23 10.30 10.71 11.63
CA GLU A 23 10.65 11.70 12.65
C GLU A 23 11.53 12.82 12.09
N TYR A 24 12.55 12.46 11.31
CA TYR A 24 13.38 13.43 10.59
C TYR A 24 12.53 14.32 9.68
N GLY A 25 11.73 13.72 8.78
CA GLY A 25 10.91 14.49 7.84
C GLY A 25 9.93 15.45 8.53
N ARG A 26 9.39 15.05 9.69
CA ARG A 26 8.56 15.93 10.53
C ARG A 26 9.36 17.09 11.12
N SER A 27 10.53 16.82 11.71
CA SER A 27 11.31 17.84 12.40
C SER A 27 11.97 18.83 11.43
N SER A 28 12.36 18.37 10.24
CA SER A 28 12.97 19.20 9.19
C SER A 28 11.96 19.79 8.20
N SER A 29 10.68 19.40 8.28
CA SER A 29 9.66 19.67 7.26
C SER A 29 10.04 19.19 5.86
N THR A 30 10.90 18.17 5.76
CA THR A 30 11.31 17.59 4.48
C THR A 30 10.26 16.54 4.03
N PRO A 31 9.68 16.67 2.83
CA PRO A 31 8.71 15.70 2.35
C PRO A 31 9.39 14.35 2.04
N ILE A 32 8.73 13.25 2.42
CA ILE A 32 9.22 11.89 2.20
C ILE A 32 8.25 11.17 1.27
N THR A 33 8.78 10.54 0.23
CA THR A 33 8.02 9.70 -0.70
C THR A 33 8.55 8.27 -0.66
N PHE A 34 7.72 7.35 -0.18
CA PHE A 34 8.04 5.93 -0.23
C PHE A 34 7.98 5.41 -1.65
N ARG A 35 8.99 4.63 -2.03
CA ARG A 35 9.13 4.07 -3.36
C ARG A 35 9.47 2.60 -3.28
N THR A 36 8.71 1.79 -4.02
CA THR A 36 9.11 0.42 -4.35
C THR A 36 9.74 0.39 -5.74
N ALA A 37 9.21 -0.35 -6.71
CA ALA A 37 9.80 -0.44 -8.05
C ALA A 37 9.71 0.86 -8.86
N GLY A 38 8.88 1.82 -8.44
CA GLY A 38 8.71 3.10 -9.14
C GLY A 38 8.01 2.99 -10.48
N THR A 39 7.21 1.94 -10.71
CA THR A 39 6.52 1.66 -11.99
C THR A 39 5.28 2.52 -12.24
N SER A 40 4.85 3.34 -11.27
CA SER A 40 3.69 4.21 -11.40
C SER A 40 3.82 5.17 -12.59
N LEU A 41 2.73 5.31 -13.33
CA LEU A 41 2.62 6.23 -14.47
C LEU A 41 2.12 7.64 -14.07
N SER A 42 1.73 7.82 -12.80
CA SER A 42 1.05 9.04 -12.32
C SER A 42 1.95 9.97 -11.48
N GLY A 43 3.27 9.72 -11.47
CA GLY A 43 4.22 10.56 -10.72
C GLY A 43 4.21 10.34 -9.20
N GLN A 44 3.61 9.25 -8.72
CA GLN A 44 3.49 8.95 -7.29
C GLN A 44 4.83 8.54 -6.66
N SER A 45 5.86 8.29 -7.48
CA SER A 45 7.17 7.77 -7.07
C SER A 45 8.29 8.84 -7.10
N ILE A 46 7.95 10.12 -7.30
CA ILE A 46 8.91 11.23 -7.42
C ILE A 46 8.62 12.34 -6.40
N THR A 47 9.67 13.02 -5.95
CA THR A 47 9.59 14.14 -5.00
C THR A 47 10.82 15.03 -5.14
N THR A 48 10.75 16.25 -4.62
CA THR A 48 11.92 17.11 -4.41
C THR A 48 12.60 16.86 -3.06
N GLY A 49 11.92 16.22 -2.10
CA GLY A 49 12.50 15.87 -0.79
C GLY A 49 13.21 14.52 -0.82
N ILE A 50 12.89 13.64 0.12
CA ILE A 50 13.54 12.33 0.27
C ILE A 50 12.74 11.24 -0.41
N ILE A 51 13.41 10.42 -1.21
CA ILE A 51 12.86 9.14 -1.66
C ILE A 51 13.27 8.05 -0.67
N ALA A 52 12.29 7.34 -0.11
CA ALA A 52 12.50 6.21 0.80
C ALA A 52 12.24 4.89 0.08
N GLU A 53 13.30 4.17 -0.30
CA GLU A 53 13.22 2.90 -1.01
C GLU A 53 13.02 1.72 -0.06
N VAL A 54 11.78 1.20 -0.01
CA VAL A 54 11.41 0.01 0.78
C VAL A 54 11.37 -1.23 -0.11
N LEU A 55 12.57 -1.71 -0.47
CA LEU A 55 12.77 -2.69 -1.55
C LEU A 55 13.56 -3.93 -1.12
N TYR A 56 14.88 -3.82 -1.04
CA TYR A 56 15.77 -4.97 -1.02
C TYR A 56 15.75 -5.70 0.33
N ASP A 57 15.72 -4.95 1.42
CA ASP A 57 15.64 -5.46 2.79
C ASP A 57 14.21 -5.84 3.21
N TRP A 58 13.21 -5.55 2.37
CA TRP A 58 11.78 -5.75 2.62
C TRP A 58 11.19 -6.88 1.77
N GLN A 59 11.86 -8.04 1.71
CA GLN A 59 11.48 -9.16 0.85
C GLN A 59 10.94 -10.40 1.59
N LYS A 60 10.66 -10.30 2.89
CA LYS A 60 10.09 -11.42 3.64
C LYS A 60 8.68 -11.74 3.17
N PHE A 61 8.33 -13.01 3.19
CA PHE A 61 6.99 -13.51 2.88
C PHE A 61 6.66 -14.73 3.75
N LYS A 62 5.36 -15.06 3.82
CA LYS A 62 4.85 -16.25 4.51
C LYS A 62 3.60 -16.76 3.81
N ILE A 63 3.58 -18.05 3.46
CA ILE A 63 2.36 -18.72 3.00
C ILE A 63 1.45 -18.99 4.20
N LEU A 64 0.16 -18.72 4.02
CA LEU A 64 -0.89 -18.91 5.01
C LEU A 64 -1.96 -19.84 4.42
N GLU A 65 -2.71 -20.52 5.29
CA GLU A 65 -3.92 -21.27 4.91
C GLU A 65 -3.70 -22.21 3.71
N ASN A 66 -2.59 -22.95 3.70
CA ASN A 66 -2.22 -23.86 2.61
C ASN A 66 -2.25 -23.21 1.21
N GLY A 67 -1.88 -21.93 1.11
CA GLY A 67 -1.80 -21.20 -0.16
C GLY A 67 -3.00 -20.33 -0.48
N ASP A 68 -4.08 -20.38 0.31
CA ASP A 68 -5.23 -19.49 0.12
C ASP A 68 -4.91 -18.02 0.47
N ALA A 69 -3.85 -17.78 1.24
CA ALA A 69 -3.34 -16.44 1.48
C ALA A 69 -1.79 -16.39 1.53
N ILE A 70 -1.24 -15.21 1.25
CA ILE A 70 0.19 -14.92 1.37
C ILE A 70 0.37 -13.58 2.09
N TRP A 71 1.24 -13.57 3.10
CA TRP A 71 1.76 -12.34 3.69
C TRP A 71 3.08 -11.98 3.01
N CYS A 72 3.25 -10.71 2.66
CA CYS A 72 4.44 -10.19 1.97
C CYS A 72 4.82 -8.83 2.54
N GLN A 73 6.12 -8.60 2.71
CA GLN A 73 6.67 -7.25 2.88
C GLN A 73 6.55 -6.44 1.58
N PRO A 74 6.57 -5.09 1.66
CA PRO A 74 6.30 -4.22 0.50
C PRO A 74 7.28 -4.39 -0.67
N GLY A 75 8.50 -4.85 -0.39
CA GLY A 75 9.54 -5.07 -1.39
C GLY A 75 9.40 -6.37 -2.17
N VAL A 76 8.51 -7.30 -1.82
CA VAL A 76 8.32 -8.55 -2.58
C VAL A 76 7.82 -8.24 -4.00
N ASN A 77 8.41 -8.84 -5.02
CA ASN A 77 7.98 -8.68 -6.42
C ASN A 77 6.70 -9.47 -6.70
N GLY A 78 5.77 -8.90 -7.48
CA GLY A 78 4.47 -9.51 -7.74
C GLY A 78 4.57 -10.83 -8.54
N ALA A 79 5.43 -10.91 -9.56
CA ALA A 79 5.67 -12.15 -10.29
C ALA A 79 6.34 -13.21 -9.40
N VAL A 80 7.22 -12.80 -8.49
CA VAL A 80 7.81 -13.69 -7.48
C VAL A 80 6.75 -14.22 -6.52
N ALA A 81 5.83 -13.39 -6.04
CA ALA A 81 4.71 -13.84 -5.21
C ALA A 81 3.85 -14.91 -5.92
N ASN A 82 3.56 -14.72 -7.21
CA ASN A 82 2.86 -15.72 -8.02
C ASN A 82 3.67 -17.02 -8.18
N LYS A 83 4.99 -16.93 -8.34
CA LYS A 83 5.85 -18.12 -8.40
C LYS A 83 5.84 -18.89 -7.07
N ILE A 84 5.80 -18.20 -5.93
CA ILE A 84 5.72 -18.83 -4.60
C ILE A 84 4.37 -19.53 -4.42
N LEU A 85 3.28 -18.96 -4.94
CA LEU A 85 1.93 -19.55 -4.86
C LEU A 85 1.65 -20.66 -5.87
N ALA A 86 2.47 -20.79 -6.93
CA ALA A 86 2.25 -21.75 -8.00
C ALA A 86 2.09 -23.23 -7.55
N PRO A 87 2.86 -23.75 -6.57
CA PRO A 87 2.67 -25.11 -6.04
C PRO A 87 1.29 -25.35 -5.43
N TYR A 88 0.61 -24.29 -4.99
CA TYR A 88 -0.74 -24.34 -4.41
C TYR A 88 -1.84 -24.11 -5.46
N GLN A 89 -1.48 -23.97 -6.75
CA GLN A 89 -2.42 -23.61 -7.83
C GLN A 89 -3.16 -22.29 -7.55
N ARG A 90 -2.44 -21.34 -6.95
CA ARG A 90 -2.95 -20.01 -6.57
C ARG A 90 -2.05 -18.92 -7.17
N ARG A 91 -2.57 -17.70 -7.18
CA ARG A 91 -1.87 -16.46 -7.56
C ARG A 91 -2.48 -15.29 -6.80
N ILE A 92 -1.76 -14.18 -6.68
CA ILE A 92 -2.35 -12.95 -6.16
C ILE A 92 -3.44 -12.45 -7.13
N GLY A 93 -4.46 -11.80 -6.59
CA GLY A 93 -5.55 -11.21 -7.37
C GLY A 93 -5.07 -10.24 -8.45
N PRO A 94 -4.39 -9.13 -8.08
CA PRO A 94 -4.02 -8.10 -9.02
C PRO A 94 -2.93 -8.55 -10.01
N ASP A 95 -3.14 -8.26 -11.29
CA ASP A 95 -2.23 -8.61 -12.40
C ASP A 95 -1.81 -7.38 -13.24
N PRO A 96 -1.20 -6.34 -12.63
CA PRO A 96 -0.78 -5.15 -13.38
C PRO A 96 0.15 -5.51 -14.54
N ALA A 97 0.11 -4.73 -15.63
CA ALA A 97 0.98 -4.96 -16.79
C ALA A 97 2.47 -4.94 -16.42
N SER A 98 2.82 -4.24 -15.34
CA SER A 98 4.15 -4.15 -14.77
C SER A 98 4.48 -5.28 -13.77
N ILE A 99 3.69 -6.35 -13.63
CA ILE A 99 3.83 -7.39 -12.58
C ILE A 99 5.24 -7.98 -12.45
N ASN A 100 6.00 -8.05 -13.55
CA ASN A 100 7.38 -8.52 -13.56
C ASN A 100 8.36 -7.57 -12.84
N ALA A 101 8.01 -6.28 -12.72
CA ALA A 101 8.79 -5.27 -12.02
C ALA A 101 8.12 -4.80 -10.72
N ALA A 102 6.78 -4.63 -10.73
CA ALA A 102 5.98 -4.12 -9.62
C ALA A 102 6.20 -4.94 -8.34
N ARG A 103 6.22 -4.24 -7.21
CA ARG A 103 6.32 -4.86 -5.88
C ARG A 103 5.00 -4.73 -5.14
N ILE A 104 4.76 -5.62 -4.19
CA ILE A 104 3.52 -5.70 -3.39
C ILE A 104 3.15 -4.35 -2.79
N GLY A 105 4.11 -3.60 -2.24
CA GLY A 105 3.84 -2.28 -1.68
C GLY A 105 3.25 -1.31 -2.69
N GLY A 106 3.81 -1.27 -3.92
CA GLY A 106 3.27 -0.43 -5.00
C GLY A 106 1.90 -0.92 -5.50
N ILE A 107 1.73 -2.24 -5.62
CA ILE A 107 0.46 -2.87 -6.02
C ILE A 107 -0.67 -2.48 -5.06
N VAL A 108 -0.41 -2.54 -3.75
CA VAL A 108 -1.38 -2.17 -2.72
C VAL A 108 -1.61 -0.66 -2.72
N SER A 109 -0.56 0.17 -2.66
CA SER A 109 -0.71 1.64 -2.62
C SER A 109 -1.47 2.21 -3.82
N ASN A 110 -1.39 1.56 -4.98
CA ASN A 110 -2.07 2.00 -6.19
C ASN A 110 -3.43 1.34 -6.41
N ASN A 111 -3.94 0.51 -5.49
CA ASN A 111 -5.11 -0.35 -5.74
C ASN A 111 -5.03 -1.01 -7.13
N SER A 112 -3.88 -1.59 -7.46
CA SER A 112 -3.64 -2.06 -8.81
C SER A 112 -4.66 -3.14 -9.17
N SER A 113 -5.08 -3.12 -10.43
CA SER A 113 -5.80 -4.21 -11.07
C SER A 113 -4.99 -4.65 -12.29
N GLY A 114 -5.63 -5.38 -13.20
CA GLY A 114 -5.01 -5.76 -14.46
C GLY A 114 -6.01 -6.33 -15.45
N MET A 115 -5.46 -6.92 -16.51
CA MET A 115 -6.24 -7.34 -17.67
C MET A 115 -7.23 -8.44 -17.29
N VAL A 116 -6.77 -9.42 -16.50
CA VAL A 116 -7.53 -10.63 -16.16
C VAL A 116 -8.31 -10.46 -14.85
N CYS A 117 -7.77 -9.75 -13.84
CA CYS A 117 -8.40 -9.68 -12.51
C CYS A 117 -9.65 -8.79 -12.46
N GLY A 118 -9.79 -7.86 -13.41
CA GLY A 118 -10.87 -6.89 -13.43
C GLY A 118 -10.96 -6.06 -12.15
N THR A 119 -12.15 -5.62 -11.79
CA THR A 119 -12.39 -4.91 -10.53
C THR A 119 -12.65 -5.87 -9.36
N GLU A 120 -13.07 -7.10 -9.63
CA GLU A 120 -13.39 -8.11 -8.61
C GLU A 120 -12.16 -8.51 -7.80
N PHE A 121 -11.01 -8.69 -8.46
CA PHE A 121 -9.78 -9.17 -7.81
C PHE A 121 -8.67 -8.12 -7.81
N ASN A 122 -9.01 -6.84 -7.71
CA ASN A 122 -8.00 -5.78 -7.49
C ASN A 122 -7.33 -5.93 -6.10
N ALA A 123 -6.28 -5.14 -5.87
CA ALA A 123 -5.54 -5.22 -4.62
C ALA A 123 -6.42 -5.00 -3.38
N TYR A 124 -7.37 -4.05 -3.41
CA TYR A 124 -8.21 -3.76 -2.24
C TYR A 124 -9.24 -4.87 -1.93
N HIS A 125 -9.79 -5.55 -2.93
CA HIS A 125 -10.73 -6.66 -2.69
C HIS A 125 -10.04 -7.96 -2.28
N THR A 126 -8.75 -8.10 -2.55
CA THR A 126 -7.97 -9.31 -2.21
C THR A 126 -7.05 -9.12 -1.01
N LEU A 127 -6.97 -7.90 -0.47
CA LEU A 127 -6.25 -7.60 0.76
C LEU A 127 -7.05 -8.12 1.97
N LYS A 128 -6.42 -9.02 2.73
CA LYS A 128 -6.99 -9.55 3.98
C LYS A 128 -6.60 -8.69 5.18
N ASP A 129 -5.31 -8.40 5.30
CA ASP A 129 -4.71 -7.66 6.41
C ASP A 129 -3.63 -6.71 5.91
N VAL A 130 -3.38 -5.64 6.66
CA VAL A 130 -2.29 -4.68 6.40
C VAL A 130 -1.59 -4.28 7.70
N GLU A 131 -0.28 -4.13 7.59
CA GLU A 131 0.57 -3.54 8.62
C GLU A 131 1.15 -2.24 8.08
N PHE A 132 1.00 -1.15 8.83
CA PHE A 132 1.36 0.19 8.37
C PHE A 132 1.93 1.05 9.51
N ILE A 133 2.72 2.06 9.13
CA ILE A 133 3.27 3.07 10.03
C ILE A 133 2.74 4.44 9.60
N LEU A 134 2.18 5.18 10.54
CA LEU A 134 1.68 6.54 10.35
C LEU A 134 2.83 7.57 10.37
N PRO A 135 2.63 8.79 9.84
CA PRO A 135 3.66 9.83 9.83
C PRO A 135 4.19 10.23 11.22
N ASN A 136 3.41 10.05 12.29
CA ASN A 136 3.85 10.27 13.67
C ASN A 136 4.75 9.14 14.20
N GLY A 137 4.99 8.10 13.41
CA GLY A 137 5.81 6.96 13.77
C GLY A 137 5.05 5.90 14.55
N ASN A 138 3.72 5.93 14.70
CA ASN A 138 2.93 4.85 15.30
C ASN A 138 2.66 3.74 14.27
N GLY A 139 2.70 2.47 14.69
CA GLY A 139 2.50 1.32 13.83
C GLY A 139 1.27 0.51 14.23
N TYR A 140 0.57 -0.05 13.24
CA TYR A 140 -0.64 -0.84 13.43
C TYR A 140 -0.65 -2.05 12.51
N ASN A 141 -1.18 -3.17 12.99
CA ASN A 141 -1.32 -4.42 12.24
C ASN A 141 -2.75 -4.97 12.36
N THR A 142 -3.54 -4.89 11.27
CA THR A 142 -4.96 -5.24 11.29
C THR A 142 -5.24 -6.72 11.56
N SER A 143 -4.23 -7.59 11.42
CA SER A 143 -4.38 -9.02 11.73
C SER A 143 -4.40 -9.32 13.24
N LYS A 144 -4.02 -8.34 14.08
CA LYS A 144 -3.97 -8.51 15.53
C LYS A 144 -5.32 -8.17 16.17
N PRO A 145 -5.84 -9.04 17.05
CA PRO A 145 -7.02 -8.71 17.87
C PRO A 145 -6.77 -7.46 18.73
N GLY A 146 -7.76 -6.58 18.85
CA GLY A 146 -7.66 -5.35 19.65
C GLY A 146 -6.99 -4.17 18.95
N GLU A 147 -6.42 -4.37 17.75
CA GLU A 147 -5.67 -3.30 17.08
C GLU A 147 -6.56 -2.13 16.63
N LYS A 148 -7.83 -2.42 16.34
CA LYS A 148 -8.81 -1.39 16.02
C LYS A 148 -9.04 -0.45 17.22
N GLU A 149 -9.19 -1.02 18.41
CA GLU A 149 -9.38 -0.25 19.64
C GLU A 149 -8.11 0.54 19.98
N ASN A 150 -6.93 -0.07 19.81
CA ASN A 150 -5.64 0.62 19.97
C ASN A 150 -5.53 1.81 19.01
N PHE A 151 -5.92 1.65 17.73
CA PHE A 151 -5.92 2.74 16.75
C PHE A 151 -6.89 3.86 17.14
N LEU A 152 -8.11 3.52 17.57
CA LEU A 152 -9.11 4.51 18.01
C LEU A 152 -8.65 5.33 19.23
N GLN A 153 -7.92 4.69 20.16
CA GLN A 153 -7.42 5.34 21.36
C GLN A 153 -6.18 6.21 21.09
N ASN A 154 -5.26 5.72 20.25
CA ASN A 154 -3.99 6.40 19.99
C ASN A 154 -4.08 7.45 18.88
N GLU A 155 -5.05 7.33 17.97
CA GLU A 155 -5.23 8.24 16.81
C GLU A 155 -6.66 8.80 16.75
N PRO A 156 -7.19 9.40 17.84
CA PRO A 156 -8.60 9.77 17.94
C PRO A 156 -9.01 10.75 16.84
N ASP A 157 -8.17 11.74 16.52
CA ASP A 157 -8.48 12.74 15.49
C ASP A 157 -8.59 12.12 14.09
N LEU A 158 -7.62 11.26 13.74
CA LEU A 158 -7.64 10.56 12.45
C LEU A 158 -8.82 9.60 12.36
N ALA A 159 -9.06 8.81 13.40
CA ALA A 159 -10.12 7.82 13.41
C ALA A 159 -11.51 8.48 13.36
N MET A 160 -11.76 9.50 14.17
CA MET A 160 -13.02 10.25 14.15
C MET A 160 -13.20 11.00 12.84
N GLY A 161 -12.14 11.58 12.28
CA GLY A 161 -12.17 12.22 10.97
C GLY A 161 -12.60 11.26 9.86
N LEU A 162 -12.01 10.06 9.82
CA LEU A 162 -12.38 9.02 8.86
C LEU A 162 -13.82 8.54 9.03
N LEU A 163 -14.26 8.32 10.28
CA LEU A 163 -15.64 7.92 10.57
C LEU A 163 -16.64 9.01 10.15
N LYS A 164 -16.32 10.28 10.39
CA LYS A 164 -17.14 11.41 9.96
C LYS A 164 -17.27 11.46 8.44
N ILE A 165 -16.16 11.37 7.71
CA ILE A 165 -16.15 11.32 6.24
C ILE A 165 -16.99 10.15 5.73
N LYS A 166 -16.85 8.97 6.35
CA LYS A 166 -17.67 7.80 6.02
C LYS A 166 -19.17 8.10 6.20
N THR A 167 -19.57 8.62 7.36
CA THR A 167 -20.98 8.95 7.64
C THR A 167 -21.52 9.99 6.67
N GLU A 168 -20.74 11.03 6.34
CA GLU A 168 -21.11 12.03 5.34
C GLU A 168 -21.36 11.39 3.96
N ILE A 169 -20.46 10.50 3.52
CA ILE A 169 -20.62 9.74 2.27
C ILE A 169 -21.87 8.86 2.31
N GLU A 170 -22.07 8.10 3.38
CA GLU A 170 -23.20 7.18 3.53
C GLU A 170 -24.55 7.89 3.64
N SER A 171 -24.56 9.14 4.11
CA SER A 171 -25.76 9.97 4.17
C SER A 171 -26.19 10.53 2.81
N ASN A 172 -25.33 10.46 1.78
CA ASN A 172 -25.58 11.04 0.46
C ASN A 172 -25.64 9.95 -0.62
N SER A 173 -26.86 9.56 -1.02
CA SER A 173 -27.08 8.52 -2.03
C SER A 173 -26.46 8.82 -3.39
N SER A 174 -26.37 10.11 -3.78
CA SER A 174 -25.71 10.53 -5.02
C SER A 174 -24.20 10.27 -4.95
N TRP A 175 -23.56 10.57 -3.83
CA TRP A 175 -22.14 10.30 -3.63
C TRP A 175 -21.85 8.81 -3.61
N ILE A 176 -22.66 8.02 -2.91
CA ILE A 176 -22.55 6.55 -2.93
C ILE A 176 -22.66 6.03 -4.36
N GLY A 177 -23.66 6.47 -5.12
CA GLY A 177 -23.85 6.08 -6.51
C GLY A 177 -22.63 6.40 -7.37
N LYS A 178 -22.10 7.62 -7.25
CA LYS A 178 -20.91 8.07 -7.98
C LYS A 178 -19.66 7.27 -7.60
N ILE A 179 -19.43 7.01 -6.31
CA ILE A 179 -18.28 6.22 -5.83
C ILE A 179 -18.38 4.79 -6.36
N ARG A 180 -19.54 4.13 -6.20
CA ARG A 180 -19.75 2.77 -6.71
C ARG A 180 -19.52 2.68 -8.22
N GLU A 181 -19.99 3.67 -8.97
CA GLU A 181 -19.77 3.72 -10.41
C GLU A 181 -18.28 3.90 -10.75
N LYS A 182 -17.56 4.77 -10.04
CA LYS A 182 -16.12 4.94 -10.24
C LYS A 182 -15.31 3.69 -9.90
N TYR A 183 -15.71 2.93 -8.86
CA TYR A 183 -15.05 1.68 -8.47
C TYR A 183 -15.35 0.50 -9.42
N ARG A 184 -16.28 0.66 -10.37
CA ARG A 184 -16.47 -0.31 -11.47
C ARG A 184 -15.46 -0.14 -12.60
N ILE A 185 -14.72 0.97 -12.62
CA ILE A 185 -13.68 1.24 -13.62
C ILE A 185 -12.38 0.60 -13.15
N LYS A 186 -11.76 -0.21 -14.00
CA LYS A 186 -10.47 -0.85 -13.71
C LYS A 186 -9.37 0.20 -13.51
N ASN A 187 -8.55 0.02 -12.48
CA ASN A 187 -7.36 0.84 -12.31
C ASN A 187 -6.16 0.19 -13.03
N THR A 188 -5.82 0.70 -14.21
CA THR A 188 -4.76 0.18 -15.08
C THR A 188 -3.48 1.01 -15.06
N ILE A 189 -3.44 2.13 -14.32
CA ILE A 189 -2.36 3.13 -14.31
C ILE A 189 -1.45 3.05 -13.07
N GLY A 190 -1.37 1.86 -12.47
CA GLY A 190 -0.53 1.56 -11.30
C GLY A 190 0.97 1.64 -11.55
#